data_AF-A0A7Y1TI00-F1
#
_entry.id   AF-A0A7Y1TI00-F1
#
_cell.length_a   1.000
_cell.length_b   1.000
_cell.length_c   1.000
_cell.angle_alpha   90.00
_cell.angle_beta   90.00
_cell.angle_gamma   90.00
#
_symmetry.space_group_name_H-M   'P 1'
#
loop_
_entity.id
_entity.type
_entity.pdbx_description
1 polymer ?
#
loop_
_entity_poly.entity_id
_entity_poly.type
_entity_poly.pdbx_seq_one_letter_code
_entity_poly.pdbx_strand_id
1 'polypeptide(L)'
;GCLVVVSHDRYFMDKIVDHLFIFRGEGIIEDFPGNYSDFRAYEDSIEQSKRIESRESRSKQESDKSQWRDKESGSSLSYLEQKEYKQLEREIQGLEAKKKELQQAFLNSDLSPEEITELSKSLSEVEEQIDTKTERWFEISLLKE
;
A
#
# COMPACT_ATOMS: atom_id res chain seq x y z
N GLY A 1 -24.88 12.15 13.60
CA GLY A 1 -25.19 11.71 12.22
C GLY A 1 -24.25 10.58 11.87
N CYS A 2 -24.65 9.67 10.99
CA CYS A 2 -23.81 8.58 10.50
C CYS A 2 -23.30 8.95 9.11
N LEU A 3 -21.99 8.82 8.88
CA LEU A 3 -21.35 9.06 7.59
C LEU A 3 -20.77 7.72 7.11
N VAL A 4 -21.16 7.30 5.91
CA VAL A 4 -20.63 6.10 5.26
C VAL A 4 -19.90 6.56 4.01
N VAL A 5 -18.60 6.22 3.91
CA VAL A 5 -17.76 6.58 2.77
C VAL A 5 -17.18 5.32 2.14
N VAL A 6 -17.17 5.30 0.81
CA VAL A 6 -16.50 4.28 0.01
C VAL A 6 -15.39 4.99 -0.75
N SER A 7 -14.15 4.61 -0.50
CA SER A 7 -12.95 5.20 -1.08
C SER A 7 -11.88 4.13 -1.23
N HIS A 8 -11.09 4.25 -2.29
CA HIS A 8 -9.89 3.44 -2.48
C HIS A 8 -8.64 4.09 -1.87
N ASP A 9 -8.76 5.35 -1.43
CA ASP A 9 -7.68 6.08 -0.78
C ASP A 9 -7.56 5.64 0.69
N ARG A 10 -6.52 4.85 0.95
CA ARG A 10 -6.20 4.32 2.27
C ARG A 10 -5.87 5.41 3.28
N TYR A 11 -5.23 6.51 2.88
CA TYR A 11 -4.90 7.61 3.79
C TYR A 11 -6.14 8.36 4.23
N PHE A 12 -7.08 8.55 3.31
CA PHE A 12 -8.38 9.10 3.63
C PHE A 12 -9.14 8.21 4.60
N MET A 13 -9.15 6.89 4.36
CA MET A 13 -9.82 5.94 5.24
C MET A 13 -9.16 5.88 6.63
N ASP A 14 -7.83 5.89 6.69
CA ASP A 14 -7.08 5.81 7.95
C ASP A 14 -7.30 7.03 8.87
N LYS A 15 -7.55 8.22 8.29
CA LYS A 15 -7.75 9.46 9.05
C LYS A 15 -9.19 9.78 9.44
N ILE A 16 -10.18 9.20 8.75
CA ILE A 16 -11.59 9.60 8.87
C ILE A 16 -12.48 8.47 9.35
N VAL A 17 -12.06 7.21 9.19
CA VAL A 17 -12.91 6.05 9.48
C VAL A 17 -12.57 5.47 10.85
N ASP A 18 -13.58 5.40 11.70
CA ASP A 18 -13.51 4.75 13.02
C ASP A 18 -13.95 3.26 12.96
N HIS A 19 -14.67 2.86 11.89
CA HIS A 19 -15.22 1.51 11.70
C HIS A 19 -15.10 1.05 10.24
N LEU A 20 -14.43 -0.07 10.01
CA LEU A 20 -14.26 -0.66 8.69
C LEU A 20 -15.23 -1.84 8.49
N PHE A 21 -15.89 -1.89 7.33
CA PHE A 21 -16.65 -3.06 6.88
C PHE A 21 -15.84 -3.82 5.84
N ILE A 22 -15.47 -5.06 6.14
CA ILE A 22 -14.63 -5.89 5.26
C ILE A 22 -15.49 -6.94 4.58
N PHE A 23 -15.43 -6.96 3.25
CA PHE A 23 -16.09 -7.96 2.43
C PHE A 23 -15.13 -9.12 2.16
N ARG A 24 -15.35 -10.26 2.83
CA ARG A 24 -14.53 -11.47 2.69
C ARG A 24 -14.92 -12.37 1.50
N GLY A 25 -15.93 -11.97 0.73
CA GLY A 25 -16.58 -12.82 -0.28
C GLY A 25 -17.72 -13.66 0.32
N GLU A 26 -18.47 -14.35 -0.54
CA GLU A 26 -19.61 -15.22 -0.16
C GLU A 26 -20.71 -14.56 0.70
N GLY A 27 -20.83 -13.23 0.66
CA GLY A 27 -21.82 -12.48 1.44
C GLY A 27 -21.46 -12.31 2.92
N ILE A 28 -20.23 -12.63 3.31
CA ILE A 28 -19.73 -12.46 4.68
C ILE A 28 -19.14 -11.05 4.81
N ILE A 29 -19.70 -10.27 5.73
CA ILE A 29 -19.25 -8.92 6.08
C ILE A 29 -18.77 -8.97 7.52
N GLU A 30 -17.49 -8.65 7.74
CA GLU A 30 -16.91 -8.51 9.08
C GLU A 30 -16.86 -7.02 9.46
N ASP A 31 -17.23 -6.72 10.69
CA ASP A 31 -17.04 -5.39 11.28
C ASP A 31 -15.72 -5.35 12.05
N PHE A 32 -14.92 -4.32 11.78
CA PHE A 32 -13.67 -4.10 12.50
C PHE A 32 -13.67 -2.69 13.11
N PRO A 33 -13.64 -2.58 14.45
CA PRO A 33 -13.51 -1.29 15.13
C PRO A 33 -12.05 -0.85 15.12
N GLY A 34 -11.67 -0.04 14.14
CA GLY A 34 -10.32 0.43 13.95
C GLY A 34 -10.12 1.09 12.59
N ASN A 35 -8.98 1.76 12.43
CA ASN A 35 -8.60 2.33 11.14
C ASN A 35 -8.12 1.24 10.17
N TYR A 36 -7.83 1.61 8.92
CA TYR A 36 -7.36 0.66 7.90
C TYR A 36 -6.00 0.00 8.28
N SER A 37 -5.12 0.74 8.95
CA SER A 37 -3.80 0.25 9.37
C SER A 37 -3.90 -0.83 10.45
N ASP A 38 -4.82 -0.66 11.41
CA ASP A 38 -5.10 -1.62 12.47
C ASP A 38 -5.67 -2.93 11.90
N PHE A 39 -6.55 -2.81 10.89
CA PHE A 39 -7.09 -3.99 10.19
C PHE A 39 -5.99 -4.77 9.46
N ARG A 40 -5.04 -4.09 8.81
CA ARG A 40 -3.89 -4.71 8.14
C ARG A 40 -2.99 -5.48 9.13
N ALA A 41 -2.69 -4.89 10.29
CA ALA A 41 -1.92 -5.56 11.33
C ALA A 41 -2.64 -6.81 11.88
N TYR A 42 -3.97 -6.73 12.00
CA TYR A 42 -4.79 -7.87 12.41
C TYR A 42 -4.79 -8.99 11.35
N GLU A 43 -4.99 -8.67 10.08
CA GLU A 43 -4.92 -9.64 8.95
C GLU A 43 -3.59 -10.41 8.93
N ASP A 44 -2.47 -9.68 9.03
CA ASP A 44 -1.13 -10.28 9.02
C ASP A 44 -0.96 -11.27 10.18
N SER A 45 -1.50 -10.96 11.38
CA SER A 45 -1.46 -11.84 12.54
C SER A 45 -2.36 -13.09 12.40
N ILE A 46 -3.49 -12.97 11.71
CA ILE A 46 -4.43 -14.07 11.45
C ILE A 46 -3.89 -15.01 10.37
N GLU A 47 -3.24 -14.48 9.34
CA GLU A 47 -2.59 -15.32 8.33
C GLU A 47 -1.41 -16.09 8.93
N GLN A 48 -0.66 -15.45 9.82
CA GLN A 48 0.47 -16.08 10.51
C GLN A 48 0.01 -17.19 11.46
N SER A 49 -1.09 -17.01 12.20
CA SER A 49 -1.64 -18.06 13.08
C SER A 49 -2.19 -19.26 12.29
N LYS A 50 -2.88 -19.05 11.16
CA LYS A 50 -3.33 -20.14 10.26
C LYS A 50 -2.15 -20.91 9.64
N ARG A 51 -1.05 -20.23 9.33
CA ARG A 51 0.20 -20.86 8.84
C ARG A 51 0.93 -21.65 9.94
N ILE A 52 0.78 -21.26 11.22
CA ILE A 52 1.36 -21.97 12.35
C ILE A 52 0.53 -23.22 12.70
N GLU A 53 -0.80 -23.14 12.74
CA GLU A 53 -1.67 -24.30 13.00
C GLU A 53 -1.54 -25.39 11.92
N SER A 54 -1.41 -24.99 10.65
CA SER A 54 -1.16 -25.93 9.54
C SER A 54 0.23 -26.58 9.59
N ARG A 55 1.21 -25.96 10.29
CA ARG A 55 2.54 -26.54 10.53
C ARG A 55 2.59 -27.43 11.78
N GLU A 56 1.84 -27.11 12.83
CA GLU A 56 1.80 -27.90 14.07
C GLU A 56 1.11 -29.26 13.90
N SER A 57 0.19 -29.39 12.94
CA SER A 57 -0.39 -30.69 12.59
C SER A 57 0.60 -31.66 11.90
N ARG A 58 1.78 -31.17 11.48
CA ARG A 58 2.79 -31.95 10.75
C ARG A 58 4.09 -32.21 11.56
N SER A 59 4.27 -31.60 12.72
CA SER A 59 5.57 -31.58 13.43
C SER A 59 5.61 -32.34 14.76
N LYS A 60 4.70 -33.30 15.02
CA LYS A 60 4.78 -34.17 16.22
C LYS A 60 5.79 -35.33 16.12
N GLN A 61 6.59 -35.40 15.05
CA GLN A 61 7.72 -36.32 14.93
C GLN A 61 8.94 -35.55 14.44
N GLU A 62 9.68 -34.91 15.35
CA GLU A 62 11.15 -34.89 15.38
C GLU A 62 11.59 -33.88 16.43
N SER A 63 11.88 -34.42 17.60
CA SER A 63 12.59 -33.74 18.65
C SER A 63 14.07 -33.62 18.33
N ASP A 64 14.59 -32.43 18.61
CA ASP A 64 15.91 -32.17 19.20
C ASP A 64 17.11 -31.96 18.24
N LYS A 65 17.76 -30.82 18.50
CA LYS A 65 19.07 -30.30 18.00
C LYS A 65 19.13 -29.68 16.61
N SER A 66 18.97 -28.35 16.57
CA SER A 66 19.98 -27.45 16.00
C SER A 66 19.74 -26.02 16.49
N GLN A 67 20.50 -25.59 17.48
CA GLN A 67 21.45 -24.49 17.34
C GLN A 67 20.85 -23.09 17.17
N TRP A 68 20.80 -22.40 18.31
CA TRP A 68 21.47 -21.11 18.50
C TRP A 68 21.09 -19.98 17.53
N ARG A 69 20.21 -19.14 18.08
CA ARG A 69 20.25 -17.68 17.99
C ARG A 69 19.84 -17.15 16.61
N ASP A 70 18.52 -17.13 16.41
CA ASP A 70 17.86 -16.05 15.69
C ASP A 70 18.30 -14.73 16.35
N LYS A 71 19.36 -14.14 15.79
CA LYS A 71 19.52 -12.70 15.84
C LYS A 71 18.44 -12.18 14.90
N GLU A 72 17.29 -11.89 15.50
CA GLU A 72 16.53 -10.68 15.20
C GLU A 72 17.51 -9.50 15.19
N SER A 73 18.19 -9.29 14.08
CA SER A 73 18.74 -7.98 13.77
C SER A 73 17.60 -7.24 13.09
N GLY A 74 16.91 -6.44 13.90
CA GLY A 74 15.99 -5.40 13.42
C GLY A 74 16.62 -4.70 12.24
N SER A 75 15.88 -4.68 11.13
CA SER A 75 16.31 -4.11 9.87
C SER A 75 16.36 -2.60 9.99
N SER A 76 17.43 -2.07 10.59
CA SER A 76 17.88 -0.73 10.26
C SER A 76 18.03 -0.70 8.74
N LEU A 77 17.16 0.07 8.07
CA LEU A 77 17.12 0.25 6.61
C LEU A 77 18.51 0.04 6.00
N SER A 78 18.63 -0.95 5.13
CA SER A 78 19.81 -1.13 4.30
C SER A 78 20.11 0.21 3.62
N TYR A 79 21.37 0.60 3.54
CA TYR A 79 21.80 1.83 2.86
C TYR A 79 21.19 1.97 1.45
N LEU A 80 20.89 0.83 0.82
CA LEU A 80 20.18 0.72 -0.44
C LEU A 80 18.72 1.23 -0.36
N GLU A 81 17.97 0.86 0.68
CA GLU A 81 16.58 1.28 0.90
C GLU A 81 16.50 2.77 1.22
N GLN A 82 17.45 3.30 2.00
CA GLN A 82 17.53 4.75 2.25
C GLN A 82 17.81 5.55 0.97
N LYS A 83 18.60 4.99 0.06
CA LYS A 83 18.89 5.59 -1.24
C LYS A 83 17.68 5.49 -2.18
N GLU A 84 17.01 4.34 -2.19
CA GLU A 84 15.77 4.11 -2.94
C GLU A 84 14.66 5.08 -2.49
N TYR A 85 14.48 5.27 -1.19
CA TYR A 85 13.52 6.22 -0.62
C TYR A 85 13.73 7.66 -1.14
N LYS A 86 14.97 8.16 -1.10
CA LYS A 86 15.31 9.50 -1.60
C LYS A 86 15.14 9.62 -3.12
N GLN A 87 15.37 8.53 -3.84
CA GLN A 87 15.19 8.48 -5.28
C GLN A 87 13.70 8.54 -5.64
N LEU A 88 12.88 7.71 -4.97
CA LEU A 88 11.43 7.68 -5.14
C LEU A 88 10.80 9.04 -4.84
N GLU A 89 11.24 9.73 -3.77
CA GLU A 89 10.75 11.07 -3.44
C GLU A 89 10.97 12.08 -4.58
N ARG A 90 12.16 12.06 -5.20
CA ARG A 90 12.46 12.91 -6.36
C ARG A 90 11.67 12.54 -7.60
N GLU A 91 11.47 11.25 -7.83
CA GLU A 91 10.72 10.75 -8.98
C GLU A 91 9.23 11.08 -8.86
N ILE A 92 8.63 10.93 -7.67
CA ILE A 92 7.25 11.31 -7.40
C ILE A 92 7.05 12.80 -7.64
N GLN A 93 7.93 13.67 -7.09
CA GLN A 93 7.87 15.12 -7.34
C GLN A 93 7.95 15.47 -8.83
N GLY A 94 8.81 14.78 -9.59
CA GLY A 94 8.93 14.97 -11.04
C GLY A 94 7.67 14.54 -11.80
N LEU A 95 7.07 13.42 -11.41
CA LEU A 95 5.83 12.94 -12.02
C LEU A 95 4.63 13.82 -11.66
N GLU A 96 4.55 14.34 -10.44
CA GLU A 96 3.51 15.31 -10.03
C GLU A 96 3.62 16.61 -10.83
N ALA A 97 4.84 17.11 -11.05
CA ALA A 97 5.05 18.27 -11.92
C ALA A 97 4.58 17.98 -13.35
N LYS A 98 4.92 16.81 -13.89
CA LYS A 98 4.50 16.38 -15.23
C LYS A 98 2.98 16.19 -15.33
N LYS A 99 2.34 15.63 -14.30
CA LYS A 99 0.87 15.53 -14.17
C LYS A 99 0.25 16.92 -14.24
N LYS A 100 0.80 17.88 -13.51
CA LYS A 100 0.32 19.27 -13.50
C LYS A 100 0.49 19.95 -14.86
N GLU A 101 1.60 19.72 -15.56
CA GLU A 101 1.81 20.21 -16.93
C GLU A 101 0.79 19.62 -17.90
N LEU A 102 0.54 18.30 -17.83
CA LEU A 102 -0.48 17.63 -18.66
C LEU A 102 -1.88 18.18 -18.36
N GLN A 103 -2.23 18.38 -17.08
CA GLN A 103 -3.49 19.00 -16.68
C GLN A 103 -3.61 20.46 -17.16
N GLN A 104 -2.51 21.20 -17.21
CA GLN A 104 -2.49 22.54 -17.79
C GLN A 104 -2.63 22.51 -19.31
N ALA A 105 -2.07 21.50 -19.98
CA ALA A 105 -2.24 21.32 -21.42
C ALA A 105 -3.72 21.15 -21.79
N PHE A 106 -4.52 20.49 -20.95
CA PHE A 106 -5.99 20.36 -21.09
C PHE A 106 -6.76 21.69 -21.02
N LEU A 107 -6.20 22.75 -20.43
CA LEU A 107 -6.86 24.06 -20.34
C LEU A 107 -6.80 24.83 -21.66
N ASN A 108 -6.00 24.39 -22.64
CA ASN A 108 -5.90 25.04 -23.93
C ASN A 108 -7.16 24.77 -24.76
N SER A 109 -7.80 25.83 -25.26
CA SER A 109 -9.10 25.76 -25.95
C SER A 109 -9.03 25.28 -27.42
N ASP A 110 -7.83 25.00 -27.94
CA ASP A 110 -7.57 24.61 -29.34
C ASP A 110 -7.15 23.13 -29.49
N LEU A 111 -7.55 22.26 -28.56
CA LEU A 111 -7.17 20.83 -28.60
C LEU A 111 -8.06 20.02 -29.57
N SER A 112 -7.41 19.23 -30.42
CA SER A 112 -8.07 18.21 -31.26
C SER A 112 -8.64 17.06 -30.40
N PRO A 113 -9.74 16.39 -30.83
CA PRO A 113 -10.22 15.17 -30.19
C PRO A 113 -9.15 14.07 -30.04
N GLU A 114 -8.22 13.98 -31.00
CA GLU A 114 -7.12 13.00 -30.97
C GLU A 114 -6.09 13.36 -29.89
N GLU A 115 -5.72 14.64 -29.78
CA GLU A 115 -4.79 15.15 -28.77
C GLU A 115 -5.35 15.01 -27.35
N ILE A 116 -6.66 15.21 -27.17
CA ILE A 116 -7.36 14.98 -25.90
C ILE A 116 -7.23 13.51 -25.48
N THR A 117 -7.40 12.57 -26.42
CA THR A 117 -7.27 11.13 -26.12
C THR A 117 -5.84 10.73 -25.77
N GLU A 118 -4.84 11.25 -26.47
CA GLU A 118 -3.44 11.00 -26.15
C GLU A 118 -3.02 11.61 -24.81
N LEU A 119 -3.46 12.85 -24.53
CA LEU A 119 -3.20 13.51 -23.25
C LEU A 119 -3.89 12.76 -22.10
N SER A 120 -5.11 12.27 -22.29
CA SER A 120 -5.84 11.50 -21.27
C SER A 120 -5.15 10.17 -20.98
N LYS A 121 -4.66 9.49 -22.01
CA LYS A 121 -3.90 8.25 -21.85
C LYS A 121 -2.58 8.52 -21.12
N SER A 122 -1.86 9.56 -21.53
CA SER A 122 -0.61 9.97 -20.89
C SER A 122 -0.80 10.38 -19.44
N LEU A 123 -1.89 11.08 -19.13
CA LEU A 123 -2.25 11.46 -17.76
C LEU A 123 -2.51 10.21 -16.90
N SER A 124 -3.30 9.27 -17.40
CA SER A 124 -3.60 8.00 -16.71
C SER A 124 -2.32 7.20 -16.44
N GLU A 125 -1.39 7.14 -17.39
CA GLU A 125 -0.13 6.40 -17.25
C GLU A 125 0.81 7.09 -16.24
N VAL A 126 0.83 8.43 -16.20
CA VAL A 126 1.57 9.19 -15.18
C VAL A 126 0.96 8.99 -13.80
N GLU A 127 -0.37 8.97 -13.68
CA GLU A 127 -1.06 8.70 -12.42
C GLU A 127 -0.75 7.29 -11.90
N GLU A 128 -0.82 6.27 -12.74
CA GLU A 128 -0.47 4.89 -12.36
C GLU A 128 1.00 4.75 -11.92
N GLN A 129 1.91 5.48 -12.56
CA GLN A 129 3.32 5.53 -12.15
C GLN A 129 3.52 6.23 -10.80
N ILE A 130 2.78 7.31 -10.53
CA ILE A 130 2.81 7.99 -9.23
C ILE A 130 2.32 7.03 -8.15
N ASP A 131 1.20 6.36 -8.38
CA ASP A 131 0.61 5.43 -7.40
C ASP A 131 1.58 4.29 -7.08
N THR A 132 2.10 3.61 -8.10
CA THR A 132 3.05 2.49 -7.93
C THR A 132 4.30 2.90 -7.15
N LYS A 133 4.87 4.08 -7.47
CA LYS A 133 6.07 4.59 -6.78
C LYS A 133 5.75 5.05 -5.36
N THR A 134 4.57 5.61 -5.13
CA THR A 134 4.10 6.04 -3.80
C THR A 134 3.87 4.83 -2.88
N GLU A 135 3.30 3.75 -3.40
CA GLU A 135 3.18 2.49 -2.66
C GLU A 135 4.54 1.95 -2.23
N ARG A 136 5.50 1.92 -3.17
CA ARG A 136 6.87 1.46 -2.86
C ARG A 136 7.56 2.36 -1.84
N TRP A 137 7.42 3.67 -1.98
CA TRP A 137 7.96 4.63 -1.03
C TRP A 137 7.37 4.43 0.38
N PHE A 138 6.06 4.14 0.44
CA PHE A 138 5.35 3.89 1.69
C PHE A 138 5.80 2.59 2.36
N GLU A 139 5.99 1.50 1.61
CA GLU A 139 6.57 0.25 2.14
C GLU A 139 7.91 0.49 2.83
N ILE A 140 8.81 1.25 2.17
CA ILE A 140 10.12 1.59 2.72
C ILE A 140 9.98 2.49 3.96
N SER A 141 8.96 3.35 4.01
CA SER A 141 8.68 4.20 5.17
C SER A 141 8.21 3.40 6.39
N LEU A 142 7.38 2.37 6.19
CA LEU A 142 6.92 1.48 7.27
C LEU A 142 8.05 0.63 7.84
N LEU A 143 9.05 0.26 7.02
CA LEU A 143 10.26 -0.43 7.47
C LEU A 143 11.20 0.47 8.29
N LYS A 144 10.97 1.79 8.27
CA LYS A 144 11.78 2.77 9.00
C LYS A 144 11.29 3.03 10.43
N GLU A 145 9.99 2.82 10.69
CA GLU A 145 9.37 2.90 12.02
C GLU A 145 9.58 1.61 12.82
#